data_AF-A0A2V1NBF5-F1
#
_entry.id   AF-A0A2V1NBF5-F1
#
_cell.length_a   1.000
_cell.length_b   1.000
_cell.length_c   1.000
_cell.angle_alpha   90.00
_cell.angle_beta   90.00
_cell.angle_gamma   90.00
#
_symmetry.space_group_name_H-M   'P 1'
#
loop_
_entity.id
_entity.type
_entity.pdbx_description
1 polymer ?
#
loop_
_entity_poly.entity_id
_entity_poly.type
_entity_poly.pdbx_seq_one_letter_code
_entity_poly.pdbx_strand_id
1 'polypeptide(L)'
;MARWTPLPDELDPRMAEFVVHMRRSVDRSGLSATALAERTGYSRTSWERFLDGRLLAPRRAVDAFAEATGTSPVHLTTLWELAEQSWSPGSHDPVTGLLYTSKLEKNNTA
;
A
#
# COMPACT_ATOMS: atom_id res chain seq x y z
N MET A 1 -18.65 0.49 -2.62
CA MET A 1 -17.70 1.25 -3.46
C MET A 1 -16.98 2.25 -2.58
N ALA A 2 -15.68 2.05 -2.37
CA ALA A 2 -14.87 3.02 -1.64
C ALA A 2 -14.61 4.22 -2.56
N ARG A 3 -14.96 5.42 -2.10
CA ARG A 3 -14.66 6.66 -2.83
C ARG A 3 -13.20 7.01 -2.61
N TRP A 4 -12.33 6.53 -3.48
CA TRP A 4 -10.89 6.79 -3.39
C TRP A 4 -10.56 8.25 -3.71
N THR A 5 -9.59 8.83 -3.01
CA THR A 5 -9.04 10.15 -3.37
C THR A 5 -8.23 10.04 -4.67
N PRO A 6 -8.19 11.07 -5.52
CA PRO A 6 -7.25 11.10 -6.63
C PRO A 6 -5.82 10.87 -6.14
N LEU A 7 -5.05 10.10 -6.90
CA LEU A 7 -3.63 9.89 -6.60
C LEU A 7 -2.86 11.20 -6.83
N PRO A 8 -1.72 11.42 -6.13
CA PRO A 8 -0.85 12.56 -6.38
C PRO A 8 -0.37 12.56 -7.83
N ASP A 9 -0.36 13.73 -8.47
CA ASP A 9 0.07 13.88 -9.87
C ASP A 9 1.58 13.60 -10.06
N GLU A 10 2.36 13.87 -9.01
CA GLU A 10 3.80 13.61 -8.93
C GLU A 10 4.15 12.15 -8.59
N LEU A 11 3.16 11.28 -8.42
CA LEU A 11 3.39 9.89 -8.06
C LEU A 11 4.08 9.14 -9.20
N ASP A 12 5.13 8.37 -8.86
CA ASP A 12 5.79 7.52 -9.85
C ASP A 12 4.75 6.59 -10.54
N PRO A 13 4.79 6.44 -11.88
CA PRO A 13 3.81 5.66 -12.62
C PRO A 13 3.68 4.21 -12.13
N ARG A 14 4.77 3.55 -11.74
CA ARG A 14 4.73 2.15 -11.27
C ARG A 14 4.07 2.06 -9.90
N MET A 15 4.32 3.04 -9.03
CA MET A 15 3.62 3.15 -7.76
C MET A 15 2.12 3.43 -7.97
N ALA A 16 1.77 4.31 -8.91
CA ALA A 16 0.38 4.58 -9.26
C ALA A 16 -0.33 3.32 -9.77
N GLU A 17 0.29 2.56 -10.66
CA GLU A 17 -0.24 1.29 -11.16
C GLU A 17 -0.47 0.28 -10.03
N PHE A 18 0.51 0.10 -9.15
CA PHE A 18 0.39 -0.77 -7.98
C PHE A 18 -0.79 -0.37 -7.09
N VAL A 19 -0.92 0.93 -6.77
CA VAL A 19 -2.01 1.44 -5.92
C VAL A 19 -3.37 1.30 -6.59
N VAL A 20 -3.48 1.55 -7.90
CA VAL A 20 -4.71 1.33 -8.66
C VAL A 20 -5.11 -0.15 -8.64
N HIS A 21 -4.14 -1.07 -8.76
CA HIS A 21 -4.40 -2.50 -8.64
C HIS A 21 -4.93 -2.88 -7.25
N MET A 22 -4.34 -2.37 -6.17
CA MET A 22 -4.88 -2.57 -4.82
C MET A 22 -6.30 -2.04 -4.68
N ARG A 23 -6.57 -0.81 -5.13
CA ARG A 23 -7.91 -0.20 -5.07
C ARG A 23 -8.97 -1.03 -5.80
N ARG A 24 -8.62 -1.61 -6.97
CA ARG A 24 -9.51 -2.51 -7.73
C ARG A 24 -9.76 -3.83 -7.01
N SER A 25 -8.74 -4.40 -6.36
CA SER A 25 -8.89 -5.60 -5.53
C SER A 25 -9.80 -5.36 -4.33
N VAL A 26 -9.71 -4.19 -3.68
CA VAL A 26 -10.63 -3.81 -2.61
C VAL A 26 -12.06 -3.65 -3.12
N ASP A 27 -12.25 -2.94 -4.24
CA ASP A 27 -13.59 -2.73 -4.81
C ASP A 27 -14.26 -4.06 -5.21
N ARG A 28 -13.50 -4.99 -5.81
CA ARG A 28 -13.97 -6.33 -6.18
C ARG A 28 -14.30 -7.20 -4.97
N SER A 29 -13.50 -7.12 -3.91
CA SER A 29 -13.73 -7.89 -2.69
C SER A 29 -14.86 -7.32 -1.82
N GLY A 30 -15.33 -6.10 -2.12
CA GLY A 30 -16.37 -5.42 -1.34
C GLY A 30 -15.91 -4.97 0.05
N LEU A 31 -14.61 -5.05 0.35
CA LEU A 31 -14.06 -4.67 1.65
C LEU A 31 -14.00 -3.15 1.80
N SER A 32 -14.23 -2.68 3.02
CA SER A 32 -13.89 -1.30 3.41
C SER A 32 -12.46 -1.24 3.94
N ALA A 33 -11.86 -0.04 3.99
CA ALA A 33 -10.54 0.14 4.62
C ALA A 33 -10.53 -0.29 6.10
N THR A 34 -11.65 -0.16 6.81
CA THR A 34 -11.82 -0.66 8.17
C THR A 34 -11.80 -2.19 8.21
N ALA A 35 -12.57 -2.87 7.36
CA ALA A 35 -12.59 -4.33 7.31
C ALA A 35 -11.22 -4.90 6.87
N LEU A 36 -10.53 -4.20 5.98
CA LEU A 36 -9.16 -4.53 5.59
C LEU A 36 -8.20 -4.41 6.78
N ALA A 37 -8.29 -3.31 7.55
CA ALA A 37 -7.50 -3.11 8.76
C ALA A 37 -7.68 -4.24 9.79
N GLU A 38 -8.93 -4.64 10.04
CA GLU A 38 -9.25 -5.74 10.96
C GLU A 38 -8.67 -7.08 10.49
N ARG A 39 -8.72 -7.36 9.18
CA ARG A 39 -8.24 -8.63 8.62
C ARG A 39 -6.74 -8.73 8.50
N THR A 40 -6.03 -7.61 8.34
CA THR A 40 -4.57 -7.61 8.14
C THR A 40 -3.80 -7.21 9.39
N GLY A 41 -4.47 -6.75 10.46
CA GLY A 41 -3.82 -6.26 11.68
C GLY A 41 -3.10 -4.91 11.54
N TYR A 42 -3.31 -4.19 10.44
CA TYR A 42 -2.75 -2.85 10.22
C TYR A 42 -3.82 -1.79 10.49
N SER A 43 -3.44 -0.60 10.98
CA SER A 43 -4.40 0.47 11.22
C SER A 43 -5.07 0.96 9.93
N ARG A 44 -6.35 1.35 10.01
CA ARG A 44 -7.09 1.97 8.89
C ARG A 44 -6.32 3.14 8.26
N THR A 45 -5.74 4.02 9.07
CA THR A 45 -4.97 5.17 8.58
C THR A 45 -3.71 4.77 7.80
N SER A 46 -3.09 3.63 8.14
CA SER A 46 -1.98 3.08 7.36
C SER A 46 -2.48 2.61 6.00
N TRP A 47 -3.60 1.87 5.96
CA TRP A 47 -4.24 1.45 4.71
C TRP A 47 -4.67 2.63 3.83
N GLU A 48 -5.26 3.68 4.42
CA GLU A 48 -5.62 4.90 3.69
C GLU A 48 -4.38 5.52 3.04
N ARG A 49 -3.27 5.66 3.77
CA ARG A 49 -2.02 6.20 3.21
C ARG A 49 -1.45 5.35 2.07
N PHE A 50 -1.51 4.02 2.19
CA PHE A 50 -1.05 3.11 1.14
C PHE A 50 -1.95 3.18 -0.09
N LEU A 51 -3.26 3.12 0.13
CA LEU A 51 -4.26 3.19 -0.93
C LEU A 51 -4.34 4.57 -1.55
N ASP A 52 -3.90 5.63 -0.88
CA ASP A 52 -3.79 6.99 -1.44
C ASP A 52 -2.47 7.22 -2.19
N GLY A 53 -1.58 6.22 -2.23
CA GLY A 53 -0.27 6.35 -2.87
C GLY A 53 0.67 7.32 -2.14
N ARG A 54 0.40 7.64 -0.87
CA ARG A 54 1.27 8.50 -0.05
C ARG A 54 2.46 7.73 0.52
N LEU A 55 2.30 6.42 0.69
CA LEU A 55 3.31 5.51 1.19
C LEU A 55 3.27 4.21 0.40
N LEU A 56 4.45 3.64 0.13
CA LEU A 56 4.52 2.28 -0.38
C LEU A 56 4.16 1.31 0.76
N ALA A 57 3.20 0.42 0.53
CA ALA A 57 2.87 -0.60 1.50
C ALA A 57 4.09 -1.53 1.68
N PRO A 58 4.49 -1.88 2.92
CA PRO A 58 5.58 -2.81 3.12
C PRO A 58 5.20 -4.20 2.61
N ARG A 59 6.19 -5.00 2.21
CA ARG A 59 5.98 -6.34 1.65
C ARG A 59 5.00 -7.20 2.45
N ARG A 60 5.15 -7.25 3.78
CA ARG A 60 4.25 -8.02 4.67
C ARG A 60 2.80 -7.52 4.63
N ALA A 61 2.57 -6.22 4.48
CA ALA A 61 1.22 -5.69 4.32
C ALA A 61 0.61 -6.09 2.98
N VAL A 62 1.42 -6.12 1.91
CA VAL A 62 0.98 -6.56 0.58
C VAL A 62 0.57 -8.04 0.58
N ASP A 63 1.32 -8.88 1.29
CA ASP A 63 1.01 -10.29 1.45
C ASP A 63 -0.33 -10.49 2.19
N ALA A 64 -0.45 -9.88 3.38
CA ALA A 64 -1.69 -9.90 4.16
C ALA A 64 -2.89 -9.33 3.40
N PHE A 65 -2.67 -8.33 2.54
CA PHE A 65 -3.70 -7.78 1.65
C PHE A 65 -4.14 -8.78 0.59
N ALA A 66 -3.21 -9.49 -0.03
CA ALA A 66 -3.52 -10.51 -1.04
C ALA A 66 -4.40 -11.60 -0.43
N GLU A 67 -4.04 -12.08 0.76
CA GLU A 67 -4.83 -13.04 1.54
C GLU A 67 -6.21 -12.47 1.90
N ALA A 68 -6.28 -11.23 2.41
CA ALA A 68 -7.54 -10.61 2.79
C ALA A 68 -8.48 -10.40 1.59
N THR A 69 -7.96 -9.98 0.45
CA THR A 69 -8.78 -9.69 -0.74
C THR A 69 -9.02 -10.89 -1.64
N GLY A 70 -8.35 -12.03 -1.38
CA GLY A 70 -8.35 -13.18 -2.29
C GLY A 70 -7.66 -12.87 -3.63
N THR A 71 -6.79 -11.86 -3.67
CA THR A 71 -6.03 -11.50 -4.87
C THR A 71 -4.83 -12.44 -5.00
N SER A 72 -4.43 -12.77 -6.23
CA SER A 72 -3.22 -13.56 -6.47
C SER A 72 -1.99 -12.87 -5.83
N PRO A 73 -1.33 -13.49 -4.85
CA PRO A 73 -0.18 -12.89 -4.18
C PRO A 73 0.98 -12.70 -5.16
N VAL A 74 1.19 -13.63 -6.09
CA VAL A 74 2.26 -13.56 -7.10
C VAL A 74 2.15 -12.29 -7.94
N HIS A 75 0.98 -12.03 -8.53
CA HIS A 75 0.80 -10.85 -9.38
C HIS A 75 0.96 -9.54 -8.61
N LEU A 76 0.41 -9.48 -7.40
CA LEU A 76 0.51 -8.29 -6.55
C LEU A 76 1.95 -8.05 -6.08
N THR A 77 2.72 -9.12 -5.86
CA THR A 77 4.15 -9.06 -5.53
C THR A 77 4.97 -8.45 -6.64
N THR A 78 4.77 -8.91 -7.88
CA THR A 78 5.52 -8.39 -9.03
C THR A 78 5.29 -6.89 -9.23
N LEU A 79 4.04 -6.43 -9.08
CA LEU A 79 3.73 -5.00 -9.15
C LEU A 79 4.38 -4.21 -8.00
N TRP A 80 4.40 -4.79 -6.80
CA TRP A 80 5.06 -4.17 -5.65
C TRP A 80 6.57 -4.03 -5.86
N GLU A 81 7.25 -5.05 -6.38
CA GLU A 81 8.69 -5.00 -6.66
C GLU A 81 9.02 -3.90 -7.68
N LEU A 82 8.21 -3.77 -8.73
CA LEU A 82 8.40 -2.72 -9.75
C LEU A 82 8.21 -1.32 -9.17
N ALA A 83 7.23 -1.15 -8.28
CA ALA A 83 6.98 0.10 -7.57
C ALA A 83 8.09 0.41 -6.56
N GLU A 84 8.59 -0.58 -5.81
CA GLU A 84 9.69 -0.40 -4.85
C GLU A 84 10.96 0.12 -5.55
N GLN A 85 11.29 -0.45 -6.71
CA GLN A 85 12.49 -0.09 -7.46
C GLN A 85 12.48 1.34 -8.01
N SER A 86 11.31 1.91 -8.31
CA SER A 86 11.19 3.31 -8.76
C SER A 86 10.92 4.28 -7.62
N TRP A 87 10.42 3.78 -6.49
CA TRP A 87 9.99 4.63 -5.40
C TRP A 87 11.18 5.21 -4.63
N SER A 88 11.35 6.53 -4.77
CA SER A 88 12.30 7.31 -3.97
C SER A 88 11.55 8.00 -2.81
N PRO A 89 11.83 7.65 -1.54
CA PRO A 89 11.24 8.32 -0.38
C PRO A 89 11.88 9.71 -0.20
N GLY A 90 11.51 10.67 -1.06
CA GLY A 90 12.11 12.00 -1.06
C GLY A 90 11.18 13.16 -1.42
N SER A 91 10.04 12.92 -2.06
CA SER A 91 9.22 14.03 -2.61
C SER A 91 7.96 14.38 -1.81
N HIS A 92 7.44 13.50 -0.96
CA HIS A 92 6.19 13.77 -0.26
C HIS A 92 6.38 13.82 1.27
N ASP A 93 6.49 15.04 1.78
CA ASP A 93 6.43 15.42 3.20
C ASP A 93 7.59 14.93 4.11
N PRO A 94 8.45 15.84 4.62
CA PRO A 94 9.63 15.47 5.41
C PRO A 94 9.29 14.81 6.75
N VAL A 95 8.07 14.96 7.28
CA VAL A 95 7.66 14.27 8.51
C VAL A 95 7.23 12.82 8.28
N THR A 96 6.86 12.45 7.05
CA THR A 96 6.46 11.10 6.67
C THR A 96 7.67 10.20 6.34
N GLY A 97 8.73 10.75 5.73
CA GLY A 97 9.97 10.02 5.45
C GLY A 97 10.70 9.53 6.71
N LEU A 98 10.72 10.33 7.78
CA LEU A 98 11.34 10.01 9.07
C LEU A 98 10.59 8.90 9.85
N LEU A 99 9.27 8.78 9.65
CA LEU A 99 8.45 7.73 10.26
C LEU A 99 8.46 6.42 9.46
N TYR A 100 8.67 6.51 8.14
CA TYR A 100 8.72 5.35 7.24
C TYR A 100 9.97 4.50 7.47
N THR A 101 11.16 5.11 7.56
CA THR A 101 12.42 4.38 7.78
C THR A 101 12.53 3.84 9.21
N SER A 102 12.13 4.63 10.22
CA SER A 102 12.29 4.28 11.64
C SER A 102 11.38 3.13 12.12
N LYS A 103 10.29 2.80 11.40
CA LYS A 103 9.33 1.76 11.82
C LYS A 103 9.44 0.45 11.02
N LEU A 104 10.06 0.49 9.84
CA LEU A 104 10.30 -0.71 9.03
C LEU A 104 11.54 -1.49 9.47
N GLU A 105 12.58 -0.84 9.99
CA GLU A 105 13.76 -1.54 10.54
C GLU A 105 13.42 -2.48 11.70
N LYS A 106 12.37 -2.17 12.49
CA LYS A 106 11.98 -3.04 13.62
C LYS A 106 11.13 -4.25 13.24
N ASN A 107 10.61 -4.31 12.01
CA ASN A 107 9.73 -5.39 11.55
C ASN A 107 10.34 -6.25 10.43
N ASN A 108 11.60 -5.98 10.04
CA ASN A 108 12.34 -6.74 9.03
C ASN A 108 13.43 -7.66 9.63
N THR A 109 13.53 -7.71 10.97
CA THR A 109 14.44 -8.60 11.69
C THR A 109 13.64 -9.63 12.48
N ALA A 110 13.12 -10.64 11.78
CA ALA A 110 12.71 -11.93 12.33
C ALA A 110 12.49 -12.90 11.17
#